data_AF-A0A0B6ZFZ2-F1
#
_entry.id   AF-A0A0B6ZFZ2-F1
#
_cell.length_a   1.000
_cell.length_b   1.000
_cell.length_c   1.000
_cell.angle_alpha   90.00
_cell.angle_beta   90.00
_cell.angle_gamma   90.00
#
_symmetry.space_group_name_H-M   'P 1'
#
loop_
_entity.id
_entity.type
_entity.pdbx_description
1 polymer ?
#
loop_
_entity_poly.entity_id
_entity_poly.type
_entity_poly.pdbx_seq_one_letter_code
_entity_poly.pdbx_strand_id
1 'polypeptide(L)'
;SQIRLSPSNRTNDGVSSLIKFVTPLYTGDRNNFTFDNAHMYPCSQPNGRVPGGIEDLMCIPRPNYLPGLKNPCYRKESEDLYCLPYYHVLGFDKSGTTDLSSRLTSHPSIMKCNAYLGKEIYYWGWRRYGIFVQGPIKVMTMDEYIYAFRDAAKNLNDKIDKTNQPIVGDGGPVDGWDFRAWDKDPQNQGLTEPKVLTPHHVRHILRDPRFIFIMREPADRLYSDYFYLMHGNTP
;
A
#
# COMPACT_ATOMS: atom_id res chain seq x y z
N SER A 1 -11.70 -10.06 73.09
CA SER A 1 -12.04 -8.67 72.68
C SER A 1 -12.04 -8.62 71.15
N GLN A 2 -13.23 -8.50 70.56
CA GLN A 2 -13.39 -8.31 69.11
C GLN A 2 -13.03 -6.88 68.74
N ILE A 3 -12.27 -6.68 67.65
CA ILE A 3 -12.35 -5.47 66.83
C ILE A 3 -12.40 -5.90 65.37
N ARG A 4 -13.51 -5.53 64.72
CA ARG A 4 -13.80 -5.70 63.29
C ARG A 4 -12.90 -4.80 62.46
N LEU A 5 -12.45 -5.29 61.30
CA LEU A 5 -12.07 -4.44 60.17
C LEU A 5 -12.97 -4.81 58.99
N SER A 6 -13.74 -3.82 58.55
CA SER A 6 -14.69 -3.88 57.43
C SER A 6 -13.96 -3.96 56.08
N PRO A 7 -14.53 -4.63 55.06
CA PRO A 7 -13.92 -4.68 53.73
C PRO A 7 -14.25 -3.41 52.94
N SER A 8 -13.21 -2.73 52.45
CA SER A 8 -13.36 -1.64 51.47
C SER A 8 -13.50 -2.23 50.06
N ASN A 9 -14.65 -1.97 49.43
CA ASN A 9 -14.89 -2.21 48.01
C ASN A 9 -13.80 -1.55 47.14
N ARG A 10 -13.04 -2.36 46.39
CA ARG A 10 -12.41 -1.90 45.14
C ARG A 10 -12.99 -2.69 43.98
N THR A 11 -13.63 -1.92 43.13
CA THR A 11 -14.25 -2.30 41.88
C THR A 11 -13.22 -2.85 40.90
N ASN A 12 -13.65 -3.87 40.15
CA ASN A 12 -13.01 -4.37 38.95
C ASN A 12 -12.93 -3.26 37.90
N ASP A 13 -11.74 -2.79 37.58
CA ASP A 13 -11.49 -2.02 36.35
C ASP A 13 -10.38 -2.67 35.52
N GLY A 14 -10.85 -3.59 34.69
CA GLY A 14 -10.51 -3.72 33.26
C GLY A 14 -9.11 -3.29 32.81
N VAL A 15 -8.29 -4.30 32.54
CA VAL A 15 -7.19 -4.22 31.58
C VAL A 15 -7.79 -4.06 30.17
N SER A 16 -7.95 -2.82 29.70
CA SER A 16 -8.24 -2.52 28.29
C SER A 16 -7.91 -1.06 27.98
N SER A 17 -6.82 -0.83 27.24
CA SER A 17 -6.64 0.26 26.25
C SER A 17 -5.16 0.61 26.06
N LEU A 18 -4.48 -0.12 25.16
CA LEU A 18 -3.20 0.31 24.59
C LEU A 18 -3.26 0.30 23.06
N ILE A 19 -4.34 0.86 22.51
CA ILE A 19 -4.38 1.37 21.14
C ILE A 19 -5.06 2.74 21.22
N LYS A 20 -4.26 3.80 21.37
CA LYS A 20 -4.76 5.17 21.20
C LYS A 20 -4.86 5.42 19.69
N PHE A 21 -6.07 5.37 19.16
CA PHE A 21 -6.33 5.92 17.83
C PHE A 21 -6.03 7.42 17.90
N VAL A 22 -4.98 7.86 17.21
CA VAL A 22 -4.63 9.27 17.10
C VAL A 22 -5.80 9.97 16.38
N THR A 23 -6.35 11.01 17.02
CA THR A 23 -7.36 11.87 16.41
C THR A 23 -6.80 12.41 15.09
N PRO A 24 -7.54 12.40 13.97
CA PRO A 24 -7.02 12.91 12.71
C PRO A 24 -6.54 14.35 12.89
N LEU A 25 -5.28 14.63 12.57
CA LEU A 25 -4.70 15.98 12.64
C LEU A 25 -5.32 16.96 11.62
N TYR A 26 -6.21 16.47 10.75
CA TYR A 26 -6.89 17.26 9.74
C TYR A 26 -8.34 16.80 9.57
N THR A 27 -9.28 17.74 9.73
CA THR A 27 -10.73 17.55 9.59
C THR A 27 -11.28 18.05 8.26
N GLY A 28 -10.42 18.31 7.26
CA GLY A 28 -10.91 18.76 5.96
C GLY A 28 -11.76 17.69 5.26
N ASP A 29 -12.58 18.15 4.32
CA ASP A 29 -13.54 17.32 3.61
C ASP A 29 -12.87 16.04 3.07
N ARG A 30 -13.44 14.88 3.42
CA ARG A 30 -12.98 13.58 2.93
C ARG A 30 -12.92 13.54 1.40
N ASN A 31 -13.76 14.30 0.72
CA ASN A 31 -13.75 14.41 -0.74
C ASN A 31 -12.42 15.00 -1.28
N ASN A 32 -11.74 15.86 -0.51
CA ASN A 32 -10.45 16.42 -0.92
C ASN A 32 -9.30 15.38 -0.86
N PHE A 33 -9.47 14.30 -0.10
CA PHE A 33 -8.50 13.22 -0.03
C PHE A 33 -8.65 12.18 -1.15
N THR A 34 -9.70 12.31 -1.99
CA THR A 34 -10.10 11.26 -2.94
C THR A 34 -10.32 11.75 -4.39
N PHE A 35 -10.39 13.07 -4.66
CA PHE A 35 -10.48 13.65 -6.03
C PHE A 35 -9.34 13.25 -7.00
N ASP A 36 -9.59 13.17 -8.30
CA ASP A 36 -8.54 12.89 -9.28
C ASP A 36 -7.64 14.11 -9.56
N ASN A 37 -6.32 13.96 -9.36
CA ASN A 37 -5.32 15.01 -9.60
C ASN A 37 -4.72 15.00 -11.03
N ALA A 38 -5.25 14.20 -11.97
CA ALA A 38 -4.78 14.16 -13.36
C ALA A 38 -4.73 15.54 -14.03
N HIS A 39 -5.69 16.41 -13.71
CA HIS A 39 -5.76 17.77 -14.25
C HIS A 39 -4.59 18.67 -13.80
N MET A 40 -3.97 18.37 -12.65
CA MET A 40 -2.81 19.10 -12.13
C MET A 40 -1.49 18.62 -12.76
N TYR A 41 -1.47 17.35 -13.17
CA TYR A 41 -0.30 16.66 -13.71
C TYR A 41 -0.69 16.01 -15.04
N PRO A 42 -0.77 16.79 -16.13
CA PRO A 42 -1.30 16.29 -17.38
C PRO A 42 -0.45 15.13 -17.92
N CYS A 43 -1.16 14.16 -18.48
CA CYS A 43 -0.60 13.11 -19.32
C CYS A 43 0.31 13.73 -20.39
N SER A 44 1.54 13.21 -20.48
CA SER A 44 2.55 13.68 -21.43
C SER A 44 2.70 12.72 -22.63
N GLN A 45 2.22 11.49 -22.51
CA GLN A 45 2.36 10.43 -23.52
C GLN A 45 1.02 9.73 -23.87
N PRO A 46 0.02 10.45 -24.40
CA PRO A 46 -1.34 9.92 -24.59
C PRO A 46 -1.43 8.74 -25.57
N ASN A 47 -0.50 8.61 -26.53
CA ASN A 47 -0.57 7.63 -27.62
C ASN A 47 0.53 6.56 -27.56
N GLY A 48 1.32 6.47 -26.50
CA GLY A 48 2.51 5.62 -26.53
C GLY A 48 2.96 5.19 -25.15
N ARG A 49 2.43 4.06 -24.67
CA ARG A 49 3.22 3.15 -23.84
C ARG A 49 4.48 2.86 -24.63
N VAL A 50 5.60 3.48 -24.28
CA VAL A 50 6.86 3.24 -24.97
C VAL A 50 7.18 1.75 -24.80
N PRO A 51 7.31 0.94 -25.87
CA PRO A 51 7.64 -0.47 -25.73
C PRO A 51 8.97 -0.63 -24.98
N GLY A 52 8.94 -1.28 -23.82
CA GLY A 52 10.11 -1.41 -22.93
C GLY A 52 10.40 -0.19 -22.04
N GLY A 53 9.62 0.89 -22.17
CA GLY A 53 9.67 2.07 -21.31
C GLY A 53 8.68 2.01 -20.15
N ILE A 54 8.72 3.05 -19.32
CA ILE A 54 7.84 3.21 -18.15
C ILE A 54 6.52 3.82 -18.60
N GLU A 55 5.41 3.34 -18.04
CA GLU A 55 4.09 3.92 -18.33
C GLU A 55 3.94 5.30 -17.68
N ASP A 56 3.40 6.24 -18.46
CA ASP A 56 2.85 7.49 -17.96
C ASP A 56 1.54 7.18 -17.23
N LEU A 57 1.59 7.07 -15.91
CA LEU A 57 0.42 6.75 -15.12
C LEU A 57 -0.65 7.84 -15.16
N MET A 58 -0.29 9.09 -15.45
CA MET A 58 -1.25 10.17 -15.60
C MET A 58 -2.06 10.07 -16.90
N CYS A 59 -1.63 9.22 -17.84
CA CYS A 59 -2.39 8.86 -19.04
C CYS A 59 -3.37 7.70 -18.83
N ILE A 60 -3.29 6.99 -17.70
CA ILE A 60 -4.18 5.86 -17.41
C ILE A 60 -5.40 6.40 -16.66
N PRO A 61 -6.59 6.46 -17.29
CA PRO A 61 -7.76 7.01 -16.61
C PRO A 61 -8.06 6.19 -15.35
N ARG A 62 -8.43 6.89 -14.27
CA ARG A 62 -8.90 6.22 -13.05
C ARG A 62 -10.06 5.29 -13.41
N PRO A 63 -10.01 4.00 -13.01
CA PRO A 63 -11.11 3.09 -13.29
C PRO A 63 -12.43 3.52 -12.65
N ASN A 64 -13.54 3.25 -13.33
CA ASN A 64 -14.88 3.42 -12.79
C ASN A 64 -15.18 2.31 -11.77
N TYR A 65 -14.78 2.54 -10.53
CA TYR A 65 -14.91 1.55 -9.48
C TYR A 65 -16.35 1.29 -9.06
N LEU A 66 -16.71 0.01 -8.92
CA LEU A 66 -18.01 -0.44 -8.45
C LEU A 66 -18.26 0.04 -7.00
N PRO A 67 -19.47 0.55 -6.70
CA PRO A 67 -19.85 0.92 -5.34
C PRO A 67 -20.06 -0.31 -4.46
N GLY A 68 -19.99 -0.15 -3.14
CA GLY A 68 -20.31 -1.20 -2.18
C GLY A 68 -19.24 -2.30 -1.99
N LEU A 69 -18.18 -2.31 -2.81
CA LEU A 69 -17.04 -3.22 -2.62
C LEU A 69 -15.95 -2.57 -1.77
N LYS A 70 -15.43 -3.36 -0.81
CA LYS A 70 -14.29 -2.91 0.01
C LYS A 70 -13.07 -2.62 -0.86
N ASN A 71 -12.57 -3.62 -1.58
CA ASN A 71 -11.48 -3.43 -2.53
C ASN A 71 -11.96 -2.55 -3.70
N PRO A 72 -11.14 -1.60 -4.20
CA PRO A 72 -11.46 -0.86 -5.41
C PRO A 72 -11.47 -1.81 -6.61
N CYS A 73 -12.66 -2.22 -7.06
CA CYS A 73 -12.81 -3.13 -8.19
C CYS A 73 -13.64 -2.51 -9.31
N TYR A 74 -13.40 -2.93 -10.54
CA TYR A 74 -14.09 -2.49 -11.75
C TYR A 74 -14.17 -3.62 -12.76
N ARG A 75 -15.06 -3.52 -13.75
CA ARG A 75 -15.13 -4.45 -14.87
C ARG A 75 -14.52 -3.81 -16.12
N LYS A 76 -13.82 -4.61 -16.92
CA LYS A 76 -13.51 -4.28 -18.33
C LYS A 76 -14.63 -4.86 -19.22
N GLU A 77 -14.53 -4.66 -20.53
CA GLU A 77 -15.53 -5.12 -21.52
C GLU A 77 -15.84 -6.63 -21.45
N SER A 78 -14.96 -7.45 -20.88
CA SER A 78 -15.10 -8.91 -20.77
C SER A 78 -15.93 -9.42 -19.58
N GLU A 79 -16.63 -8.55 -18.85
CA GLU A 79 -17.29 -8.86 -17.55
C GLU A 79 -16.34 -9.36 -16.44
N ASP A 80 -15.04 -9.54 -16.71
CA ASP A 80 -14.07 -9.92 -15.67
C ASP A 80 -13.92 -8.82 -14.62
N LEU A 81 -13.90 -9.24 -13.35
CA LEU A 81 -13.67 -8.35 -12.23
C LEU A 81 -12.15 -8.13 -12.04
N TYR A 82 -11.73 -6.87 -12.04
CA TYR A 82 -10.37 -6.45 -11.70
C TYR A 82 -10.42 -5.70 -10.38
N CYS A 83 -9.48 -5.98 -9.48
CA CYS A 83 -9.43 -5.33 -8.17
C CYS A 83 -8.03 -4.80 -7.90
N LEU A 84 -7.98 -3.67 -7.19
CA LEU A 84 -6.80 -3.07 -6.61
C LEU A 84 -6.80 -3.30 -5.09
N PRO A 85 -5.65 -3.12 -4.40
CA PRO A 85 -5.58 -3.38 -2.97
C PRO A 85 -6.47 -2.42 -2.18
N TYR A 86 -7.09 -2.95 -1.13
CA TYR A 86 -7.86 -2.16 -0.16
C TYR A 86 -6.97 -1.36 0.79
N TYR A 87 -5.80 -1.90 1.10
CA TYR A 87 -4.84 -1.28 2.01
C TYR A 87 -3.40 -1.50 1.53
N HIS A 88 -2.52 -0.63 2.00
CA HIS A 88 -1.09 -0.69 1.77
C HIS A 88 -0.36 -0.75 3.10
N VAL A 89 0.52 -1.73 3.28
CA VAL A 89 1.49 -1.75 4.37
C VAL A 89 2.77 -1.12 3.83
N LEU A 90 2.95 0.15 4.16
CA LEU A 90 4.11 0.93 3.76
C LEU A 90 5.20 0.83 4.81
N GLY A 91 6.36 1.37 4.44
CA GLY A 91 7.61 1.31 5.17
C GLY A 91 7.59 1.76 6.62
N PHE A 92 8.76 1.68 7.26
CA PHE A 92 10.09 1.43 6.66
C PHE A 92 10.51 -0.04 6.65
N ASP A 93 11.44 -0.38 5.74
CA ASP A 93 12.18 -1.65 5.81
C ASP A 93 12.76 -1.86 7.21
N LYS A 94 12.83 -3.13 7.63
CA LYS A 94 13.32 -3.55 8.95
C LYS A 94 12.49 -3.03 10.15
N SER A 95 11.29 -2.50 9.90
CA SER A 95 10.36 -2.06 10.94
C SER A 95 9.28 -3.10 11.29
N GLY A 96 9.31 -4.29 10.68
CA GLY A 96 8.38 -5.38 11.00
C GLY A 96 7.18 -5.52 10.05
N THR A 97 7.22 -4.94 8.85
CA THR A 97 6.17 -5.05 7.82
C THR A 97 5.78 -6.50 7.52
N THR A 98 6.74 -7.42 7.44
CA THR A 98 6.48 -8.85 7.18
C THR A 98 5.76 -9.55 8.33
N ASP A 99 6.13 -9.29 9.59
CA ASP A 99 5.41 -9.83 10.76
C ASP A 99 3.96 -9.30 10.77
N LEU A 100 3.79 -7.98 10.58
CA LEU A 100 2.47 -7.36 10.52
C LEU A 100 1.59 -7.99 9.41
N SER A 101 2.10 -8.09 8.19
CA SER A 101 1.36 -8.69 7.07
C SER A 101 1.03 -10.16 7.30
N SER A 102 1.92 -10.93 7.93
CA SER A 102 1.64 -12.32 8.32
C SER A 102 0.47 -12.40 9.30
N ARG A 103 0.44 -11.52 10.31
CA ARG A 103 -0.67 -11.46 11.28
C ARG A 103 -1.97 -10.97 10.65
N LEU A 104 -1.93 -9.96 9.79
CA LEU A 104 -3.11 -9.48 9.06
C LEU A 104 -3.72 -10.61 8.22
N THR A 105 -2.89 -11.30 7.43
CA THR A 105 -3.35 -12.40 6.55
C THR A 105 -3.72 -13.68 7.30
N SER A 106 -3.54 -13.73 8.63
CA SER A 106 -4.09 -14.78 9.47
C SER A 106 -5.60 -14.57 9.76
N HIS A 107 -6.13 -13.37 9.53
CA HIS A 107 -7.56 -13.11 9.63
C HIS A 107 -8.30 -13.65 8.39
N PRO A 108 -9.40 -14.41 8.53
CA PRO A 108 -10.05 -15.12 7.42
C PRO A 108 -10.63 -14.19 6.34
N SER A 109 -10.94 -12.94 6.67
CA SER A 109 -11.39 -11.92 5.70
C SER A 109 -10.23 -11.20 4.99
N ILE A 110 -8.97 -11.55 5.20
CA ILE A 110 -7.81 -10.92 4.56
C ILE A 110 -7.08 -11.95 3.72
N MET A 111 -6.95 -11.66 2.42
CA MET A 111 -6.28 -12.49 1.44
C MET A 111 -4.85 -12.03 1.21
N LYS A 112 -3.97 -12.98 0.89
CA LYS A 112 -2.63 -12.71 0.34
C LYS A 112 -2.75 -12.33 -1.13
N CYS A 113 -1.91 -11.42 -1.59
CA CYS A 113 -1.76 -11.15 -3.02
C CYS A 113 -0.76 -12.14 -3.64
N ASN A 114 -0.76 -12.24 -4.98
CA ASN A 114 0.17 -13.07 -5.73
C ASN A 114 1.50 -12.34 -5.91
N ALA A 115 2.25 -12.22 -4.81
CA ALA A 115 3.48 -11.46 -4.75
C ALA A 115 4.53 -12.12 -3.85
N TYR A 116 5.71 -11.51 -3.76
CA TYR A 116 6.77 -11.99 -2.88
C TYR A 116 6.31 -11.93 -1.41
N LEU A 117 6.54 -13.03 -0.68
CA LEU A 117 6.03 -13.24 0.70
C LEU A 117 4.51 -13.04 0.86
N GLY A 118 3.75 -13.10 -0.23
CA GLY A 118 2.30 -12.86 -0.24
C GLY A 118 1.88 -11.41 0.04
N LYS A 119 2.79 -10.44 -0.08
CA LYS A 119 2.51 -9.01 0.13
C LYS A 119 3.28 -8.05 -0.79
N GLU A 120 4.52 -8.33 -1.17
CA GLU A 120 5.43 -7.33 -1.77
C GLU A 120 5.42 -7.41 -3.29
N ILE A 121 4.65 -6.54 -3.94
CA ILE A 121 4.66 -6.44 -5.40
C ILE A 121 5.77 -5.51 -5.88
N TYR A 122 6.18 -4.54 -5.06
CA TYR A 122 7.24 -3.56 -5.34
C TYR A 122 6.95 -2.69 -6.57
N TYR A 123 5.69 -2.57 -6.98
CA TYR A 123 5.33 -1.84 -8.19
C TYR A 123 5.69 -0.37 -8.09
N TRP A 124 5.24 0.31 -7.03
CA TRP A 124 5.30 1.75 -6.92
C TRP A 124 6.72 2.31 -6.73
N GLY A 125 7.57 1.63 -5.95
CA GLY A 125 8.94 2.07 -5.73
C GLY A 125 9.93 1.57 -6.80
N TRP A 126 9.81 0.32 -7.26
CA TRP A 126 10.93 -0.40 -7.91
C TRP A 126 10.58 -1.00 -9.27
N ARG A 127 9.63 -1.93 -9.32
CA ARG A 127 9.34 -2.73 -10.53
C ARG A 127 8.77 -1.88 -11.65
N ARG A 128 7.99 -0.83 -11.36
CA ARG A 128 7.55 0.13 -12.38
C ARG A 128 8.74 0.76 -13.11
N TYR A 129 9.87 0.96 -12.43
CA TYR A 129 11.06 1.63 -12.95
C TYR A 129 12.17 0.68 -13.41
N GLY A 130 11.93 -0.64 -13.32
CA GLY A 130 12.93 -1.67 -13.63
C GLY A 130 14.12 -1.70 -12.66
N ILE A 131 13.92 -1.28 -11.41
CA ILE A 131 14.98 -1.17 -10.39
C ILE A 131 14.83 -2.31 -9.38
N PHE A 132 15.95 -2.85 -8.91
CA PHE A 132 15.99 -3.78 -7.78
C PHE A 132 17.35 -3.69 -7.09
N VAL A 133 17.45 -4.21 -5.85
CA VAL A 133 18.70 -4.14 -5.05
C VAL A 133 19.87 -4.83 -5.76
N GLN A 134 19.61 -5.95 -6.44
CA GLN A 134 20.62 -6.76 -7.13
C GLN A 134 20.90 -6.33 -8.57
N GLY A 135 20.27 -5.25 -9.05
CA GLY A 135 20.43 -4.75 -10.41
C GLY A 135 19.11 -4.50 -11.15
N PRO A 136 19.17 -4.11 -12.43
CA PRO A 136 17.98 -3.82 -13.21
C PRO A 136 17.14 -5.08 -13.45
N ILE A 137 15.82 -4.90 -13.44
CA ILE A 137 14.83 -5.95 -13.71
C ILE A 137 13.85 -5.49 -14.79
N LYS A 138 13.06 -6.43 -15.32
CA LYS A 138 11.98 -6.10 -16.26
C LYS A 138 11.01 -5.08 -15.62
N VAL A 139 10.73 -4.01 -16.35
CA VAL A 139 9.66 -3.05 -16.01
C VAL A 139 8.33 -3.78 -15.90
N MET A 140 7.60 -3.51 -14.81
CA MET A 140 6.26 -4.00 -14.55
C MET A 140 5.24 -2.96 -15.00
N THR A 141 4.24 -3.38 -15.75
CA THR A 141 3.10 -2.54 -16.16
C THR A 141 2.00 -2.50 -15.09
N MET A 142 1.11 -1.53 -15.16
CA MET A 142 -0.08 -1.40 -14.33
C MET A 142 -1.00 -2.62 -14.49
N ASP A 143 -1.14 -3.16 -15.71
CA ASP A 143 -1.91 -4.38 -15.93
C ASP A 143 -1.26 -5.59 -15.22
N GLU A 144 0.08 -5.71 -15.24
CA GLU A 144 0.80 -6.74 -14.47
C GLU A 144 0.69 -6.55 -12.95
N TYR A 145 0.64 -5.30 -12.47
CA TYR A 145 0.39 -4.98 -11.06
C TYR A 145 -1.03 -5.40 -10.63
N ILE A 146 -2.04 -5.02 -11.41
CA ILE A 146 -3.44 -5.42 -11.15
C ILE A 146 -3.58 -6.95 -11.17
N TYR A 147 -2.86 -7.62 -12.06
CA TYR A 147 -2.86 -9.08 -12.16
C TYR A 147 -2.41 -9.79 -10.87
N ALA A 148 -1.56 -9.15 -10.05
CA ALA A 148 -1.16 -9.68 -8.75
C ALA A 148 -2.35 -9.87 -7.78
N PHE A 149 -3.48 -9.22 -8.05
CA PHE A 149 -4.71 -9.31 -7.26
C PHE A 149 -5.81 -10.17 -7.90
N ARG A 150 -5.52 -10.86 -9.02
CA ARG A 150 -6.51 -11.63 -9.78
C ARG A 150 -7.28 -12.66 -8.93
N ASP A 151 -6.62 -13.31 -7.96
CA ASP A 151 -7.26 -14.35 -7.15
C ASP A 151 -8.18 -13.74 -6.10
N ALA A 152 -7.85 -12.55 -5.59
CA ALA A 152 -8.76 -11.77 -4.76
C ALA A 152 -9.99 -11.32 -5.56
N ALA A 153 -9.79 -10.86 -6.79
CA ALA A 153 -10.88 -10.46 -7.66
C ALA A 153 -11.82 -11.62 -8.00
N LYS A 154 -11.29 -12.81 -8.32
CA LYS A 154 -12.09 -14.03 -8.53
C LYS A 154 -12.92 -14.39 -7.29
N ASN A 155 -12.28 -14.45 -6.12
CA ASN A 155 -12.96 -14.76 -4.86
C ASN A 155 -14.04 -13.74 -4.49
N LEU A 156 -13.88 -12.47 -4.87
CA LEU A 156 -14.85 -11.41 -4.66
C LEU A 156 -16.03 -11.49 -5.63
N ASN A 157 -15.78 -11.85 -6.89
CA ASN A 157 -16.84 -11.98 -7.88
C ASN A 157 -17.91 -12.99 -7.43
N ASP A 158 -17.51 -14.07 -6.78
CA ASP A 158 -18.42 -15.08 -6.21
C ASP A 158 -19.16 -14.62 -4.93
N LYS A 159 -18.76 -13.48 -4.36
CA LYS A 159 -19.23 -12.97 -3.05
C LYS A 159 -19.64 -11.51 -3.11
N ILE A 160 -19.95 -11.00 -4.30
CA ILE A 160 -20.14 -9.57 -4.55
C ILE A 160 -21.24 -8.97 -3.66
N ASP A 161 -22.33 -9.71 -3.43
CA ASP A 161 -23.49 -9.28 -2.62
C ASP A 161 -23.38 -9.63 -1.12
N LYS A 162 -22.22 -10.15 -0.66
CA LYS A 162 -22.06 -10.58 0.74
C LYS A 162 -21.49 -9.47 1.61
N THR A 163 -21.95 -9.39 2.85
CA THR A 163 -21.45 -8.41 3.84
C THR A 163 -19.99 -8.68 4.28
N ASN A 164 -19.57 -9.95 4.28
CA ASN A 164 -18.22 -10.36 4.65
C ASN A 164 -17.31 -10.56 3.41
N GLN A 165 -17.20 -9.52 2.59
CA GLN A 165 -16.26 -9.50 1.46
C GLN A 165 -14.81 -9.57 1.97
N PRO A 166 -13.97 -10.47 1.41
CA PRO A 166 -12.55 -10.49 1.72
C PRO A 166 -11.83 -9.26 1.17
N ILE A 167 -10.75 -8.85 1.82
CA ILE A 167 -9.88 -7.75 1.38
C ILE A 167 -8.48 -8.24 1.05
N VAL A 168 -7.81 -7.57 0.13
CA VAL A 168 -6.41 -7.82 -0.21
C VAL A 168 -5.61 -6.53 -0.06
N GLY A 169 -4.34 -6.64 0.29
CA GLY A 169 -3.43 -5.50 0.41
C GLY A 169 -2.15 -5.69 -0.38
N ASP A 170 -1.47 -4.57 -0.61
CA ASP A 170 -0.06 -4.52 -1.03
C ASP A 170 0.79 -4.17 0.18
N GLY A 171 2.03 -4.64 0.23
CA GLY A 171 2.89 -4.51 1.39
C GLY A 171 4.33 -4.19 1.05
N GLY A 172 4.61 -3.44 -0.02
CA GLY A 172 5.94 -2.97 -0.38
C GLY A 172 6.44 -1.86 0.57
N PRO A 173 7.41 -2.12 1.46
CA PRO A 173 7.86 -1.10 2.41
C PRO A 173 8.52 0.11 1.71
N VAL A 174 9.20 -0.17 0.61
CA VAL A 174 9.92 0.80 -0.24
C VAL A 174 9.00 1.82 -0.90
N ASP A 175 7.72 1.47 -1.11
CA ASP A 175 6.74 2.34 -1.77
C ASP A 175 6.47 3.62 -0.97
N GLY A 176 6.78 3.62 0.33
CA GLY A 176 6.59 4.75 1.22
C GLY A 176 7.76 5.73 1.31
N TRP A 177 8.93 5.41 0.74
CA TRP A 177 10.14 6.24 0.94
C TRP A 177 11.09 6.29 -0.25
N ASP A 178 11.12 5.28 -1.11
CA ASP A 178 12.08 5.21 -2.21
C ASP A 178 11.52 5.86 -3.48
N PHE A 179 11.85 7.13 -3.64
CA PHE A 179 11.48 7.90 -4.84
C PHE A 179 12.69 8.19 -5.74
N ARG A 180 13.77 7.40 -5.65
CA ARG A 180 15.02 7.67 -6.37
C ARG A 180 14.89 7.68 -7.90
N ALA A 181 13.83 7.07 -8.42
CA ALA A 181 13.54 6.97 -9.86
C ALA A 181 12.57 8.04 -10.37
N TRP A 182 12.34 9.10 -9.60
CA TRP A 182 11.39 10.17 -9.95
C TRP A 182 11.70 10.80 -11.31
N ASP A 183 12.97 10.90 -11.68
CA ASP A 183 13.45 11.46 -12.95
C ASP A 183 12.98 10.65 -14.17
N LYS A 184 12.66 9.37 -13.96
CA LYS A 184 12.12 8.50 -15.00
C LYS A 184 10.63 8.71 -15.28
N ASP A 185 9.91 9.41 -14.41
CA ASP A 185 8.51 9.76 -14.68
C ASP A 185 8.44 10.78 -15.83
N PRO A 186 7.54 10.58 -16.82
CA PRO A 186 7.41 11.50 -17.95
C PRO A 186 7.15 12.97 -17.55
N GLN A 187 6.39 13.21 -16.47
CA GLN A 187 6.11 14.55 -15.94
C GLN A 187 7.33 15.24 -15.31
N ASN A 188 8.41 14.51 -15.08
CA ASN A 188 9.63 15.00 -14.44
C ASN A 188 10.82 15.12 -15.40
N GLN A 189 10.63 14.77 -16.68
CA GLN A 189 11.70 14.80 -17.68
C GLN A 189 12.34 16.19 -17.78
N GLY A 190 13.67 16.23 -17.64
CA GLY A 190 14.47 17.46 -17.74
C GLY A 190 14.41 18.39 -16.51
N LEU A 191 13.74 17.99 -15.42
CA LEU A 191 13.69 18.78 -14.19
C LEU A 191 14.88 18.46 -13.27
N THR A 192 15.25 19.42 -12.43
CA THR A 192 16.25 19.24 -11.37
C THR A 192 15.64 18.77 -10.04
N GLU A 193 14.32 18.90 -9.91
CA GLU A 193 13.53 18.49 -8.75
C GLU A 193 12.21 17.83 -9.20
N PRO A 194 11.66 16.87 -8.43
CA PRO A 194 10.44 16.17 -8.81
C PRO A 194 9.20 17.06 -8.74
N LYS A 195 8.45 17.13 -9.83
CA LYS A 195 7.09 17.68 -9.86
C LYS A 195 6.05 16.64 -9.47
N VAL A 196 6.30 15.38 -9.80
CA VAL A 196 5.43 14.22 -9.54
C VAL A 196 6.23 13.15 -8.79
N LEU A 197 5.56 12.41 -7.91
CA LEU A 197 6.13 11.36 -7.08
C LEU A 197 5.09 10.25 -6.90
N THR A 198 5.49 9.09 -6.38
CA THR A 198 4.60 7.97 -6.06
C THR A 198 3.27 8.37 -5.40
N PRO A 199 3.22 9.25 -4.38
CA PRO A 199 1.95 9.66 -3.78
C PRO A 199 0.97 10.27 -4.79
N HIS A 200 1.46 11.02 -5.79
CA HIS A 200 0.63 11.63 -6.83
C HIS A 200 0.03 10.56 -7.75
N HIS A 201 0.80 9.53 -8.11
CA HIS A 201 0.32 8.41 -8.92
C HIS A 201 -0.69 7.55 -8.17
N VAL A 202 -0.40 7.24 -6.90
CA VAL A 202 -1.30 6.50 -6.01
C VAL A 202 -2.61 7.26 -5.83
N ARG A 203 -2.53 8.58 -5.65
CA ARG A 203 -3.68 9.48 -5.55
C ARG A 203 -4.50 9.51 -6.83
N HIS A 204 -3.86 9.47 -8.00
CA HIS A 204 -4.52 9.45 -9.31
C HIS A 204 -5.27 8.13 -9.53
N ILE A 205 -4.61 7.00 -9.29
CA ILE A 205 -5.15 5.68 -9.65
C ILE A 205 -6.10 5.14 -8.58
N LEU A 206 -5.71 5.12 -7.31
CA LEU A 206 -6.47 4.41 -6.26
C LEU A 206 -7.66 5.20 -5.73
N ARG A 207 -8.78 4.52 -5.48
CA ARG A 207 -9.92 5.05 -4.72
C ARG A 207 -9.75 4.77 -3.23
N ASP A 208 -9.72 5.84 -2.44
CA ASP A 208 -9.71 5.84 -0.96
C ASP A 208 -8.71 4.85 -0.34
N PRO A 209 -7.43 4.85 -0.77
CA PRO A 209 -6.47 3.88 -0.29
C PRO A 209 -6.22 4.04 1.22
N ARG A 210 -6.09 2.90 1.91
CA ARG A 210 -5.81 2.86 3.34
C ARG A 210 -4.33 2.56 3.58
N PHE A 211 -3.60 3.51 4.14
CA PHE A 211 -2.19 3.32 4.44
C PHE A 211 -1.98 2.91 5.89
N ILE A 212 -1.22 1.83 6.09
CA ILE A 212 -0.65 1.43 7.37
C ILE A 212 0.85 1.67 7.25
N PHE A 213 1.36 2.64 8.00
CA PHE A 213 2.78 2.99 7.99
C PHE A 213 3.43 2.49 9.28
N ILE A 214 4.52 1.75 9.18
CA ILE A 214 5.18 1.14 10.34
C ILE A 214 6.57 1.73 10.55
N MET A 215 6.74 2.42 11.67
CA MET A 215 8.01 3.03 12.06
C MET A 215 8.66 2.24 13.18
N ARG A 216 9.99 2.25 13.20
CA ARG A 216 10.83 1.75 14.28
C ARG A 216 11.77 2.88 14.70
N GLU A 217 12.32 2.78 15.92
CA GLU A 217 13.41 3.65 16.36
C GLU A 217 14.51 3.69 15.26
N PRO A 218 14.92 4.89 14.78
CA PRO A 218 15.77 5.00 13.59
C PRO A 218 17.14 4.33 13.69
N ALA A 219 17.82 4.41 14.83
CA ALA A 219 19.14 3.79 15.01
C ALA A 219 19.04 2.25 15.00
N ASP A 220 18.03 1.72 15.67
CA ASP A 220 17.67 0.31 15.72
C ASP A 220 17.29 -0.24 14.33
N ARG A 221 16.51 0.53 13.58
CA ARG A 221 16.15 0.22 12.19
C ARG A 221 17.40 0.17 11.32
N LEU A 222 18.26 1.19 11.41
CA LEU A 222 19.52 1.27 10.66
C LEU A 222 20.45 0.11 11.01
N TYR A 223 20.59 -0.21 12.30
CA TYR A 223 21.39 -1.35 12.76
C TYR A 223 20.87 -2.66 12.18
N SER A 224 19.55 -2.88 12.20
CA SER A 224 18.94 -4.07 11.60
C SER A 224 19.15 -4.16 10.08
N ASP A 225 19.17 -3.03 9.39
CA ASP A 225 19.42 -2.92 7.95
C ASP A 225 20.88 -3.25 7.61
N TYR A 226 21.82 -2.72 8.39
CA TYR A 226 23.25 -2.98 8.27
C TYR A 226 23.60 -4.47 8.36
N PHE A 227 23.01 -5.19 9.31
CA PHE A 227 23.18 -6.66 9.39
C PHE A 227 22.47 -7.40 8.26
N TYR A 228 21.29 -6.95 7.86
CA TYR A 228 20.55 -7.58 6.76
C TYR A 228 21.29 -7.51 5.44
N LEU A 229 21.96 -6.38 5.18
CA LEU A 229 22.81 -6.18 4.00
C LEU A 229 24.21 -6.82 4.15
N MET A 230 24.44 -7.60 5.20
CA MET A 230 25.70 -8.30 5.48
C MET A 230 26.90 -7.37 5.72
N HIS A 231 26.67 -6.08 5.93
CA HIS A 231 27.75 -5.13 6.22
C HIS A 231 28.34 -5.31 7.63
N GLY A 232 27.58 -5.90 8.56
CA GLY A 232 28.04 -6.24 9.91
C GLY A 232 28.75 -7.59 10.05
N ASN A 233 28.90 -8.34 8.95
CA ASN A 233 29.68 -9.57 8.92
C ASN A 233 31.12 -9.28 8.49
N THR A 234 31.85 -8.50 9.27
CA THR A 234 33.31 -8.55 9.23
C THR A 234 33.79 -9.89 9.82
N PRO A 235 34.79 -10.57 9.21
CA PRO A 235 35.38 -11.80 9.75
C PRO A 235 35.86 -11.67 11.20
#